data_AF-A0A914U8T8-F1
#
_entry.id   AF-A0A914U8T8-F1
#
_cell.length_a   1.000
_cell.length_b   1.000
_cell.length_c   1.000
_cell.angle_alpha   90.00
_cell.angle_beta   90.00
_cell.angle_gamma   90.00
#
_symmetry.space_group_name_H-M   'P 1'
#
loop_
_entity.id
_entity.type
_entity.pdbx_description
1 polymer ?
#
loop_
_entity_poly.entity_id
_entity_poly.type
_entity_poly.pdbx_seq_one_letter_code
_entity_poly.pdbx_strand_id
1 'polypeptide(L)'
;MIIILPNERYGLKTILRNFNITVLWNFMSENLYVKGRIVIPAFELHSSFDLVKVLQNLNIKDLFDHKTADFSGMVEGTQQTCVTKVLHQAIIKVTETGTKAVAATTIHKNYMSKIFNDIKFEFIARSPIFVFNY
;
A
#
# COMPACT_ATOMS: atom_id res chain seq x y z
N MET A 1 4.50 4.90 -6.54
CA MET A 1 4.64 4.12 -5.28
C MET A 1 5.02 5.06 -4.15
N ILE A 2 4.29 4.97 -3.04
CA ILE A 2 4.54 5.72 -1.81
C ILE A 2 4.82 4.71 -0.70
N ILE A 3 5.85 4.99 0.12
CA ILE A 3 6.21 4.14 1.25
C ILE A 3 6.25 5.00 2.50
N ILE A 4 5.52 4.58 3.53
CA ILE A 4 5.48 5.24 4.83
C ILE A 4 6.21 4.34 5.83
N LEU A 5 7.28 4.89 6.42
CA LEU A 5 8.04 4.27 7.50
C LEU A 5 7.76 5.05 8.79
N PRO A 6 7.08 4.44 9.78
CA PRO A 6 6.89 5.08 11.08
C PRO A 6 8.23 5.27 11.79
N ASN A 7 8.39 6.38 12.50
CA ASN A 7 9.59 6.65 13.32
C ASN A 7 9.74 5.64 14.47
N GLU A 8 8.61 5.16 15.01
CA GLU A 8 8.59 4.14 16.06
C GLU A 8 8.43 2.74 15.46
N ARG A 9 9.15 1.76 16.01
CA ARG A 9 9.13 0.36 15.54
C ARG A 9 7.72 -0.24 15.43
N TYR A 10 6.79 0.17 16.27
CA TYR A 10 5.39 -0.28 16.29
C TYR A 10 4.38 0.84 15.98
N GLY A 11 4.84 1.99 15.47
CA GLY A 11 4.02 3.18 15.20
C GLY A 11 3.04 3.02 14.03
N LEU A 12 3.20 1.98 13.21
CA LEU A 12 2.35 1.74 12.03
C LEU A 12 0.86 1.66 12.39
N LYS A 13 0.54 0.99 13.51
CA LYS A 13 -0.85 0.84 13.97
C LYS A 13 -1.48 2.20 14.31
N THR A 14 -0.71 3.10 14.90
CA THR A 14 -1.14 4.46 15.24
C THR A 14 -1.40 5.28 13.98
N ILE A 15 -0.51 5.18 12.99
CA ILE A 15 -0.69 5.83 11.68
C ILE A 15 -1.96 5.31 11.00
N LEU A 16 -2.18 3.99 10.97
CA LEU A 16 -3.35 3.39 10.32
C LEU A 16 -4.68 3.79 10.99
N ARG A 17 -4.71 3.90 12.31
CA ARG A 17 -5.91 4.33 13.05
C ARG A 17 -6.28 5.79 12.80
N ASN A 18 -5.27 6.63 12.66
CA ASN A 18 -5.42 8.07 12.43
C ASN A 18 -5.26 8.42 10.95
N PHE A 19 -5.34 7.44 10.06
CA PHE A 19 -5.07 7.64 8.66
C PHE A 19 -6.13 8.54 8.05
N ASN A 20 -5.69 9.68 7.50
CA ASN A 20 -6.55 10.66 6.88
C ASN A 20 -6.08 10.91 5.46
N ILE A 21 -6.98 10.73 4.51
CA ILE A 21 -6.69 10.90 3.09
C ILE A 21 -6.23 12.33 2.76
N THR A 22 -6.79 13.34 3.44
CA THR A 22 -6.39 14.75 3.28
C THR A 22 -4.95 14.98 3.73
N VAL A 23 -4.52 14.33 4.82
CA VAL A 23 -3.14 14.42 5.31
C VAL A 23 -2.19 13.80 4.28
N LEU A 24 -2.55 12.65 3.70
CA LEU A 24 -1.75 12.03 2.63
C LEU A 24 -1.66 12.96 1.40
N TRP A 25 -2.77 13.54 0.95
CA TRP A 25 -2.79 14.46 -0.19
C TRP A 25 -1.91 15.69 0.04
N ASN A 26 -1.97 16.28 1.23
CA ASN A 26 -1.12 17.43 1.58
C ASN A 26 0.36 17.06 1.47
N PHE A 27 0.79 15.92 2.05
CA PHE A 27 2.16 15.45 1.91
C PHE A 27 2.58 15.17 0.46
N MET A 28 1.67 14.66 -0.38
CA MET A 28 1.95 14.44 -1.80
C MET A 28 2.02 15.76 -2.60
N SER A 29 1.32 16.80 -2.16
CA SER A 29 1.34 18.12 -2.81
C SER A 29 2.63 18.90 -2.53
N GLU A 30 3.27 18.63 -1.40
CA GLU A 30 4.58 19.18 -1.03
C GLU A 30 5.68 18.50 -1.84
N ASN A 31 6.09 19.13 -2.94
CA ASN A 31 7.16 18.63 -3.82
C ASN A 31 8.56 18.85 -3.20
N LEU A 32 8.89 18.08 -2.15
CA LEU A 32 10.21 18.09 -1.52
C LEU A 32 11.12 17.03 -2.16
N TYR A 33 11.96 17.46 -3.09
CA TYR A 33 13.03 16.62 -3.63
C TYR A 33 14.29 16.77 -2.79
N VAL A 34 14.62 15.72 -2.04
CA VAL A 34 15.80 15.70 -1.18
C VAL A 34 16.68 14.51 -1.57
N LYS A 35 17.99 14.74 -1.65
CA LYS A 35 18.96 13.65 -1.88
C LYS A 35 19.15 12.86 -0.59
N GLY A 36 18.91 11.55 -0.65
CA GLY A 36 19.01 10.65 0.51
C GLY A 36 19.40 9.24 0.12
N ARG A 37 19.67 8.42 1.13
CA ARG A 37 19.95 6.99 0.98
C ARG A 37 18.69 6.19 1.32
N ILE A 38 18.24 5.36 0.40
CA ILE A 38 17.03 4.53 0.57
C ILE A 38 17.42 3.07 0.53
N VAL A 39 17.00 2.29 1.54
CA VAL A 39 17.19 0.84 1.64
C VAL A 39 15.84 0.19 1.90
N ILE A 40 15.34 -0.54 0.91
CA ILE A 40 14.07 -1.27 0.96
C ILE A 40 14.33 -2.71 0.54
N PRO A 41 13.89 -3.73 1.31
CA PRO A 41 14.06 -5.11 0.92
C PRO A 41 13.19 -5.45 -0.30
N ALA A 42 13.66 -6.35 -1.16
CA ALA A 42 12.79 -7.00 -2.14
C ALA A 42 11.81 -7.93 -1.41
N PHE A 43 10.53 -7.91 -1.80
CA PHE A 43 9.51 -8.75 -1.19
C PHE A 43 8.37 -9.03 -2.18
N GLU A 44 7.64 -10.11 -1.91
CA GLU A 44 6.41 -10.47 -2.60
C GLU A 44 5.34 -10.78 -1.55
N LEU A 45 4.18 -10.15 -1.69
CA LEU A 45 3.04 -10.28 -0.78
C LEU A 45 1.83 -10.74 -1.59
N HIS A 46 1.25 -11.85 -1.16
CA HIS A 46 -0.04 -12.34 -1.66
C HIS A 46 -1.07 -12.17 -0.56
N SER A 47 -2.20 -11.59 -0.93
CA SER A 47 -3.31 -11.39 -0.02
C SER A 47 -4.60 -11.88 -0.66
N SER A 48 -5.44 -12.54 0.14
CA SER A 48 -6.76 -12.98 -0.25
C SER A 48 -7.69 -12.76 0.93
N PHE A 49 -8.77 -12.02 0.69
CA PHE A 49 -9.75 -11.65 1.71
C PHE A 49 -11.15 -12.02 1.25
N ASP A 50 -11.94 -12.54 2.19
CA ASP A 50 -13.39 -12.58 2.05
C ASP A 50 -13.96 -11.27 2.60
N LEU A 51 -14.52 -10.45 1.70
CA LEU A 51 -15.00 -9.12 2.03
C LEU A 51 -16.42 -9.10 2.60
N VAL A 52 -17.14 -10.22 2.66
CA VAL A 52 -18.54 -10.25 3.12
C VAL A 52 -18.67 -9.56 4.48
N LYS A 53 -17.86 -9.96 5.47
CA LYS A 53 -17.90 -9.37 6.82
C LYS A 53 -17.51 -7.89 6.84
N VAL A 54 -16.55 -7.50 6.01
CA VAL A 54 -16.09 -6.10 5.92
C VAL A 54 -17.22 -5.23 5.36
N LEU A 55 -17.86 -5.66 4.27
CA LEU A 55 -18.96 -4.94 3.63
C LEU A 55 -20.19 -4.88 4.53
N GLN A 56 -20.51 -5.96 5.26
CA GLN A 56 -21.57 -5.96 6.28
C GLN A 56 -21.30 -4.97 7.42
N ASN A 57 -20.05 -4.86 7.87
CA ASN A 57 -19.63 -3.86 8.87
C ASN A 57 -19.71 -2.42 8.34
N LEU A 58 -19.64 -2.24 7.01
CA LEU A 58 -19.90 -0.97 6.32
C LEU A 58 -21.39 -0.75 6.00
N ASN A 59 -22.28 -1.51 6.63
CA ASN A 59 -23.74 -1.48 6.45
C ASN A 59 -24.26 -1.95 5.08
N ILE A 60 -23.43 -2.60 4.26
CA ILE A 60 -23.89 -3.31 3.06
C ILE A 60 -24.33 -4.70 3.51
N LYS A 61 -25.60 -4.84 3.90
CA LYS A 61 -26.14 -6.10 4.47
C LYS A 61 -27.10 -6.79 3.51
N ASP A 62 -27.96 -6.02 2.85
CA ASP A 62 -29.04 -6.55 2.01
C ASP A 62 -28.51 -7.44 0.89
N LEU A 63 -27.34 -7.09 0.32
CA LEU A 63 -26.63 -7.86 -0.71
C LEU A 63 -26.40 -9.34 -0.32
N PHE A 64 -26.27 -9.61 0.98
CA PHE A 64 -25.89 -10.91 1.54
C PHE A 64 -27.04 -11.66 2.23
N ASP A 65 -28.26 -11.09 2.27
CA ASP A 65 -29.43 -11.73 2.86
C ASP A 65 -30.44 -12.08 1.78
N HIS A 66 -30.76 -13.37 1.64
CA HIS A 66 -31.75 -13.86 0.68
C HIS A 66 -33.10 -13.14 0.78
N LYS A 67 -33.53 -12.68 1.96
CA LYS A 67 -34.85 -12.05 2.12
C LYS A 67 -34.91 -10.62 1.59
N THR A 68 -33.80 -9.91 1.63
CA THR A 68 -33.74 -8.47 1.33
C THR A 68 -32.93 -8.15 0.08
N ALA A 69 -32.10 -9.09 -0.37
CA ALA A 69 -31.34 -8.99 -1.60
C ALA A 69 -32.27 -8.81 -2.81
N ASP A 70 -32.07 -7.72 -3.54
CA ASP A 70 -32.75 -7.45 -4.81
C ASP A 70 -31.74 -7.45 -5.95
N PHE A 71 -31.82 -8.48 -6.80
CA PHE A 71 -31.03 -8.65 -8.02
C PHE A 71 -31.92 -8.67 -9.27
N SER A 72 -33.15 -8.15 -9.19
CA SER A 72 -34.12 -8.16 -10.29
C SER A 72 -33.63 -7.46 -11.56
N GLY A 73 -32.71 -6.49 -11.43
CA GLY A 73 -32.07 -5.83 -12.58
C GLY A 73 -30.92 -6.62 -13.22
N MET A 74 -30.51 -7.75 -12.63
CA MET A 74 -29.38 -8.57 -13.09
C MET A 74 -29.77 -10.01 -13.44
N VAL A 75 -30.82 -10.55 -12.82
CA VAL A 75 -31.24 -11.95 -12.95
C VAL A 75 -32.71 -11.99 -13.32
N GLU A 76 -33.03 -12.70 -14.40
CA GLU A 76 -34.42 -12.98 -14.79
C GLU A 76 -35.02 -14.13 -13.96
N GLY A 77 -36.29 -14.00 -13.57
CA GLY A 77 -37.04 -15.04 -12.84
C GLY A 77 -37.35 -14.69 -11.38
N THR A 78 -38.10 -15.56 -10.70
CA THR A 78 -38.53 -15.39 -9.29
C THR A 78 -37.60 -16.04 -8.27
N GLN A 79 -36.43 -16.52 -8.72
CA GLN A 79 -35.46 -17.13 -7.82
C GLN A 79 -34.79 -16.06 -6.95
N GLN A 80 -35.08 -16.13 -5.66
CA GLN A 80 -34.46 -15.31 -4.65
C GLN A 80 -32.95 -15.62 -4.59
N THR A 81 -32.10 -14.69 -5.04
CA THR A 81 -30.65 -14.85 -5.06
C THR A 81 -29.97 -13.83 -4.17
N CYS A 82 -28.81 -14.16 -3.61
CA CYS A 82 -27.97 -13.21 -2.88
C CYS A 82 -26.49 -13.50 -3.12
N VAL A 83 -25.64 -12.53 -2.81
CA VAL A 83 -24.19 -12.75 -2.80
C VAL A 83 -23.83 -13.56 -1.56
N THR A 84 -23.12 -14.67 -1.76
CA THR A 84 -22.66 -15.52 -0.65
C THR A 84 -21.18 -15.30 -0.34
N LYS A 85 -20.40 -14.79 -1.30
CA LYS A 85 -18.96 -14.59 -1.15
C LYS A 85 -18.45 -13.45 -2.01
N VAL A 86 -17.51 -12.68 -1.48
CA VAL A 86 -16.78 -11.64 -2.22
C VAL A 86 -15.29 -11.86 -1.99
N LEU A 87 -14.61 -12.43 -2.97
CA LEU A 87 -13.18 -12.71 -2.89
C LEU A 87 -12.38 -11.55 -3.47
N HIS A 88 -11.53 -10.93 -2.66
CA HIS A 88 -10.56 -9.94 -3.09
C HIS A 88 -9.16 -10.53 -2.98
N GLN A 89 -8.43 -10.55 -4.10
CA GLN A 89 -7.06 -11.04 -4.17
C GLN A 89 -6.14 -9.93 -4.69
N ALA A 90 -5.01 -9.72 -4.02
CA ALA A 90 -4.02 -8.74 -4.44
C ALA A 90 -2.61 -9.28 -4.23
N ILE A 91 -1.74 -9.02 -5.20
CA ILE A 91 -0.33 -9.41 -5.19
C ILE A 91 0.51 -8.15 -5.38
N ILE A 92 1.46 -7.92 -4.47
CA ILE A 92 2.46 -6.84 -4.58
C ILE A 92 3.84 -7.48 -4.63
N LYS A 93 4.61 -7.14 -5.66
CA LYS A 93 5.99 -7.57 -5.82
C LYS A 93 6.89 -6.35 -5.94
N VAL A 94 7.81 -6.20 -4.99
CA VAL A 94 8.84 -5.17 -5.01
C VAL A 94 10.17 -5.85 -5.30
N THR A 95 10.77 -5.51 -6.44
CA THR A 95 12.11 -5.94 -6.83
C THR A 95 12.99 -4.72 -7.09
N GLU A 96 14.31 -4.91 -7.06
CA GLU A 96 15.28 -3.86 -7.38
C GLU A 96 15.13 -3.32 -8.82
N THR A 97 14.57 -4.14 -9.72
CA THR A 97 14.33 -3.81 -11.13
C THR A 97 12.91 -3.29 -11.42
N GLY A 98 11.95 -3.53 -10.52
CA GLY A 98 10.51 -3.40 -10.73
C GLY A 98 9.96 -1.96 -10.67
N THR A 99 10.82 -0.96 -10.45
CA THR A 99 10.49 0.46 -10.63
C THR A 99 11.63 1.15 -11.35
N LYS A 100 12.05 0.65 -12.53
CA LYS A 100 13.07 1.23 -13.43
C LYS A 100 14.12 2.11 -12.70
N ALA A 101 14.75 1.56 -11.67
CA ALA A 101 15.89 2.20 -11.03
C ALA A 101 17.11 1.84 -11.88
N VAL A 102 17.27 2.48 -13.04
CA VAL A 102 18.54 2.49 -13.76
C VAL A 102 19.46 3.48 -13.02
N ALA A 103 19.92 3.07 -11.84
CA ALA A 103 21.03 3.72 -11.15
C ALA A 103 22.17 2.71 -11.05
N ALA A 104 22.62 2.22 -12.21
CA ALA A 104 23.93 1.59 -12.31
C ALA A 104 24.99 2.70 -12.16
N THR A 105 25.29 3.09 -10.91
CA THR A 105 26.47 3.90 -10.62
C THR A 105 27.64 2.95 -10.38
N THR A 106 28.43 2.73 -11.43
CA THR A 106 29.71 2.02 -11.34
C THR A 106 30.64 2.76 -10.37
N ILE A 107 30.95 2.15 -9.22
CA ILE A 107 31.90 2.73 -8.27
C ILE A 107 33.32 2.47 -8.79
N HIS A 108 33.90 3.44 -9.49
CA HIS A 108 35.35 3.50 -9.68
C HIS A 108 35.98 3.93 -8.35
N LYS A 109 36.67 3.00 -7.70
CA LYS A 109 37.32 3.20 -6.41
C LYS A 109 38.60 4.02 -6.60
N ASN A 110 38.48 5.34 -6.71
CA ASN A 110 39.60 6.26 -6.55
C ASN A 110 39.56 6.83 -5.14
N TYR A 111 40.55 6.47 -4.32
CA TYR A 111 40.80 7.10 -3.03
C TYR A 111 41.13 8.58 -3.25
N MET A 112 40.20 9.48 -2.94
CA MET A 112 40.53 10.85 -2.51
C MET A 112 39.38 11.42 -1.67
N SER A 113 39.78 12.00 -0.55
CA SER A 113 38.99 12.70 0.45
C SER A 113 37.99 13.71 -0.12
N LYS A 114 36.84 13.84 0.57
CA LYS A 114 35.95 15.04 0.58
C LYS A 114 34.86 15.14 -0.49
N ILE A 115 34.07 14.07 -0.74
CA ILE A 115 32.73 14.16 -1.39
C ILE A 115 31.74 13.19 -0.74
N PHE A 116 31.38 13.38 0.54
CA PHE A 116 30.34 12.58 1.20
C PHE A 116 29.40 13.43 2.07
N ASN A 117 29.13 14.68 1.70
CA ASN A 117 28.32 15.59 2.53
C ASN A 117 27.03 16.12 1.88
N ASP A 118 26.45 15.38 0.93
CA ASP A 118 25.17 15.74 0.29
C ASP A 118 24.00 14.78 0.59
N ILE A 119 24.17 13.81 1.51
CA ILE A 119 23.07 12.95 1.96
C ILE A 119 22.32 13.70 3.06
N LYS A 120 21.09 14.13 2.78
CA LYS A 120 20.27 14.88 3.73
C LYS A 120 19.31 14.00 4.55
N PHE A 121 19.12 12.73 4.17
CA PHE A 121 18.37 11.75 4.97
C PHE A 121 18.76 10.29 4.66
N GLU A 122 18.49 9.39 5.61
CA GLU A 122 18.50 7.94 5.42
C GLU A 122 17.10 7.37 5.66
N PHE A 123 16.62 6.53 4.74
CA PHE A 123 15.38 5.78 4.84
C PHE A 123 15.70 4.28 4.79
N ILE A 124 15.55 3.58 5.91
CA ILE A 124 15.92 2.17 6.03
C ILE A 124 14.70 1.38 6.53
N ALA A 125 14.04 0.65 5.64
CA ALA A 125 12.84 -0.12 5.94
C ALA A 125 13.17 -1.44 6.69
N ARG A 126 13.51 -1.34 7.98
CA ARG A 126 13.80 -2.47 8.89
C ARG A 126 12.66 -2.80 9.86
N SER A 127 11.56 -2.06 9.80
CA SER A 127 10.36 -2.23 10.61
C SER A 127 9.12 -2.26 9.70
N PRO A 128 7.92 -2.63 10.20
CA PRO A 128 6.71 -2.65 9.39
C PRO A 128 6.47 -1.31 8.66
N ILE A 129 6.31 -1.38 7.35
CA ILE A 129 6.04 -0.24 6.45
C ILE A 129 4.62 -0.32 5.89
N PHE A 130 4.09 0.84 5.50
CA PHE A 130 2.90 0.92 4.66
C PHE A 130 3.32 1.21 3.22
N VAL A 131 2.74 0.49 2.26
CA VAL A 131 3.00 0.69 0.83
C VAL A 131 1.69 1.01 0.14
N PHE A 132 1.68 2.10 -0.62
CA PHE A 132 0.53 2.57 -1.38
C PHE A 132 0.92 2.80 -2.84
N ASN A 133 0.14 2.24 -3.76
CA ASN A 133 0.28 2.48 -5.20
C ASN A 133 -0.95 3.26 -5.67
N TYR A 134 -0.70 4.40 -6.31
CA TYR A 134 -1.68 5.22 -7.03
C TYR A 134 -1.37 5.16 -8.52
#